data_AF-A0A0R2RKS2-F1
#
_entry.id   AF-A0A0R2RKS2-F1
#
_cell.length_a   1.000
_cell.length_b   1.000
_cell.length_c   1.000
_cell.angle_alpha   90.00
_cell.angle_beta   90.00
_cell.angle_gamma   90.00
#
_symmetry.space_group_name_H-M   'P 1'
#
loop_
_entity.id
_entity.type
_entity.pdbx_description
1 polymer ?
#
loop_
_entity_poly.entity_id
_entity_poly.type
_entity_poly.pdbx_seq_one_letter_code
_entity_poly.pdbx_strand_id
1 'polypeptide(L)'
;MQSEYIDGFTEQPISDYEFSFNTIQKYTHYKFEFPGANIKPIISGNYIFKIFEENGKTIFYKRFMVLDTKLHIDANVRRATLAEDRATKHEIDFTIRHTNLVIADPFADIKVHIKQNNKEDNAITDLIPQFVRNDELIYDYEDGNTFWGNNEFRHFDFKSLRYQSERIKSIDFDSTYNHVYLFNDKKRPFDRYSIEPDINGNFIIKSQEGWKSSIEADYAFVHFTLAVDNISYGDLYLLGAFSDWELKEDFKLKYNPDQKQYEGNVYLKQGYYNYHYALKDTATKRVDVSFIEGTHYQTRNDYYVYV
;
A
#
# COMPACT_ATOMS: atom_id res chain seq x y z
N MET A 1 -11.56 -3.53 -29.15
CA MET A 1 -11.85 -2.08 -29.25
C MET A 1 -12.28 -1.53 -27.90
N GLN A 2 -12.22 -0.22 -27.64
CA GLN A 2 -12.60 0.32 -26.31
C GLN A 2 -14.07 0.02 -25.93
N SER A 3 -14.94 -0.04 -26.93
CA SER A 3 -16.36 -0.42 -26.80
C SER A 3 -16.60 -1.88 -26.38
N GLU A 4 -15.57 -2.73 -26.33
CA GLU A 4 -15.69 -4.11 -25.86
C GLU A 4 -15.56 -4.23 -24.34
N TYR A 5 -15.07 -3.19 -23.66
CA TYR A 5 -14.82 -3.24 -22.21
C TYR A 5 -15.33 -2.04 -21.41
N ILE A 6 -15.72 -0.94 -22.08
CA ILE A 6 -16.45 0.20 -21.49
C ILE A 6 -17.74 0.44 -22.27
N ASP A 7 -18.84 0.65 -21.54
CA ASP A 7 -20.07 1.25 -22.03
C ASP A 7 -20.07 2.76 -21.75
N GLY A 8 -20.38 3.55 -22.78
CA GLY A 8 -20.35 5.01 -22.77
C GLY A 8 -19.07 5.61 -23.34
N PHE A 9 -18.55 6.64 -22.67
CA PHE A 9 -17.36 7.39 -23.06
C PHE A 9 -16.09 6.78 -22.45
N THR A 10 -14.96 6.96 -23.12
CA THR A 10 -13.65 6.52 -22.66
C THR A 10 -12.83 7.65 -22.03
N GLU A 11 -13.30 8.88 -22.21
CA GLU A 11 -12.71 10.10 -21.68
C GLU A 11 -13.82 11.00 -21.14
N GLN A 12 -13.59 11.59 -19.97
CA GLN A 12 -14.50 12.55 -19.36
C GLN A 12 -13.70 13.60 -18.56
N PRO A 13 -14.01 14.90 -18.67
CA PRO A 13 -13.44 15.90 -17.80
C PRO A 13 -13.91 15.70 -16.34
N ILE A 14 -13.01 15.93 -15.38
CA ILE A 14 -13.35 15.89 -13.95
C ILE A 14 -13.90 17.26 -13.55
N SER A 15 -15.23 17.36 -13.50
CA SER A 15 -15.95 18.60 -13.16
C SER A 15 -16.30 18.75 -11.69
N ASP A 16 -16.29 17.66 -10.91
CA ASP A 16 -16.49 17.70 -9.46
C ASP A 16 -15.16 18.05 -8.79
N TYR A 17 -15.02 19.32 -8.41
CA TYR A 17 -13.86 19.83 -7.70
C TYR A 17 -14.22 20.95 -6.73
N GLU A 18 -13.41 21.11 -5.70
CA GLU A 18 -13.57 22.12 -4.67
C GLU A 18 -12.23 22.74 -4.29
N PHE A 19 -12.22 24.04 -4.03
CA PHE A 19 -11.02 24.72 -3.54
C PHE A 19 -10.81 24.46 -2.05
N SER A 20 -9.55 24.41 -1.63
CA SER A 20 -9.16 24.33 -0.23
C SER A 20 -9.74 25.49 0.57
N PHE A 21 -10.23 25.22 1.77
CA PHE A 21 -10.86 26.19 2.66
C PHE A 21 -10.10 26.26 4.00
N ASN A 22 -9.75 27.47 4.43
CA ASN A 22 -9.03 27.73 5.68
C ASN A 22 -7.70 26.95 5.89
N THR A 23 -7.01 26.62 4.81
CA THR A 23 -5.66 26.04 4.83
C THR A 23 -4.59 27.07 4.49
N ILE A 24 -3.38 26.89 5.04
CA ILE A 24 -2.17 27.61 4.61
C ILE A 24 -1.85 27.18 3.18
N GLN A 25 -1.75 25.88 2.93
CA GLN A 25 -1.53 25.39 1.58
C GLN A 25 -2.81 25.49 0.76
N LYS A 26 -2.76 26.26 -0.34
CA LYS A 26 -3.85 26.29 -1.33
C LYS A 26 -3.78 25.07 -2.24
N TYR A 27 -4.92 24.43 -2.48
CA TYR A 27 -5.07 23.32 -3.41
C TYR A 27 -6.48 23.25 -3.98
N THR A 28 -6.65 22.49 -5.06
CA THR A 28 -7.95 22.10 -5.60
C THR A 28 -8.13 20.60 -5.39
N HIS A 29 -9.21 20.22 -4.70
CA HIS A 29 -9.58 18.82 -4.50
C HIS A 29 -10.47 18.37 -5.66
N TYR A 30 -10.01 17.41 -6.44
CA TYR A 30 -10.78 16.79 -7.51
C TYR A 30 -11.39 15.48 -7.05
N LYS A 31 -12.64 15.23 -7.45
CA LYS A 31 -13.35 13.97 -7.20
C LYS A 31 -13.86 13.39 -8.51
N PHE A 32 -13.65 12.09 -8.69
CA PHE A 32 -14.22 11.34 -9.80
C PHE A 32 -14.87 10.07 -9.25
N GLU A 33 -16.11 9.81 -9.66
CA GLU A 33 -16.89 8.66 -9.22
C GLU A 33 -16.98 7.62 -10.33
N PHE A 34 -16.66 6.37 -9.98
CA PHE A 34 -16.67 5.24 -10.90
C PHE A 34 -17.24 4.00 -10.22
N PRO A 35 -18.10 3.21 -10.90
CA PRO A 35 -18.66 3.47 -12.23
C PRO A 35 -19.63 4.66 -12.23
N GLY A 36 -19.59 5.48 -13.27
CA GLY A 36 -20.40 6.69 -13.40
C GLY A 36 -21.52 6.55 -14.42
N ALA A 37 -22.27 7.63 -14.66
CA ALA A 37 -23.29 7.66 -15.73
C ALA A 37 -22.68 7.45 -17.13
N ASN A 38 -21.46 7.94 -17.33
CA ASN A 38 -20.80 8.03 -18.63
C ASN A 38 -19.74 6.95 -18.87
N ILE A 39 -19.16 6.37 -17.82
CA ILE A 39 -18.08 5.40 -17.93
C ILE A 39 -18.42 4.21 -17.04
N LYS A 40 -18.77 3.08 -17.67
CA LYS A 40 -19.14 1.84 -16.97
C LYS A 40 -18.34 0.66 -17.53
N PRO A 41 -17.72 -0.16 -16.67
CA PRO A 41 -17.08 -1.39 -17.12
C PRO A 41 -18.15 -2.42 -17.50
N ILE A 42 -17.99 -3.07 -18.65
CA ILE A 42 -18.87 -4.16 -19.09
C ILE A 42 -18.23 -5.54 -18.93
N ILE A 43 -16.93 -5.60 -18.65
CA ILE A 43 -16.21 -6.84 -18.34
C ILE A 43 -15.43 -6.68 -17.03
N SER A 44 -15.16 -7.80 -16.37
CA SER A 44 -14.20 -7.84 -15.27
C SER A 44 -12.76 -7.77 -15.80
N GLY A 45 -11.82 -7.48 -14.90
CA GLY A 45 -10.40 -7.52 -15.20
C GLY A 45 -9.63 -6.33 -14.64
N ASN A 46 -8.42 -6.15 -15.15
CA ASN A 46 -7.50 -5.10 -14.76
C ASN A 46 -7.71 -3.84 -15.60
N TYR A 47 -7.89 -2.70 -14.94
CA TYR A 47 -8.14 -1.41 -15.56
C TYR A 47 -7.13 -0.37 -15.08
N ILE A 48 -6.95 0.67 -15.89
CA ILE A 48 -6.08 1.80 -15.58
C ILE A 48 -6.82 3.09 -15.92
N PHE A 49 -6.96 3.99 -14.96
CA PHE A 49 -7.24 5.39 -15.24
C PHE A 49 -5.97 6.11 -15.66
N LYS A 50 -6.03 6.79 -16.80
CA LYS A 50 -5.02 7.76 -17.21
C LYS A 50 -5.57 9.14 -16.95
N ILE A 51 -4.93 9.89 -16.05
CA ILE A 51 -5.29 11.28 -15.78
C ILE A 51 -4.31 12.18 -16.54
N PHE A 52 -4.84 13.12 -17.31
CA PHE A 52 -4.05 13.98 -18.19
C PHE A 52 -4.65 15.39 -18.26
N GLU A 53 -3.80 16.37 -18.58
CA GLU A 53 -4.19 17.75 -18.83
C GLU A 53 -4.85 17.90 -20.22
N GLU A 54 -5.60 18.98 -20.46
CA GLU A 54 -6.25 19.25 -21.76
C GLU A 54 -5.27 19.28 -22.95
N ASN A 55 -4.00 19.59 -22.70
CA ASN A 55 -2.93 19.56 -23.70
C ASN A 55 -2.41 18.13 -24.04
N GLY A 56 -2.98 17.10 -23.40
CA GLY A 56 -2.60 15.68 -23.57
C GLY A 56 -1.48 15.19 -22.66
N LYS A 57 -0.86 16.04 -21.84
CA LYS A 57 0.20 15.67 -20.91
C LYS A 57 -0.36 14.78 -19.80
N THR A 58 0.19 13.57 -19.68
CA THR A 58 -0.20 12.64 -18.60
C THR A 58 0.34 13.11 -17.26
N ILE A 59 -0.53 13.14 -16.25
CA ILE A 59 -0.19 13.49 -14.87
C ILE A 59 0.16 12.21 -14.11
N PHE A 60 -0.74 11.23 -14.08
CA PHE A 60 -0.50 9.93 -13.45
C PHE A 60 -1.44 8.84 -13.99
N TYR A 61 -1.14 7.61 -13.61
CA TYR A 61 -1.99 6.44 -13.83
C TYR A 61 -2.49 5.89 -12.49
N LYS A 62 -3.74 5.43 -12.44
CA LYS A 62 -4.26 4.69 -11.28
C LYS A 62 -4.81 3.34 -11.73
N ARG A 63 -4.23 2.27 -11.21
CA ARG A 63 -4.66 0.89 -11.49
C ARG A 63 -5.80 0.49 -10.54
N PHE A 64 -6.74 -0.30 -11.04
CA PHE A 64 -7.79 -0.91 -10.25
C PHE A 64 -8.29 -2.18 -10.95
N MET A 65 -9.11 -2.96 -10.25
CA MET A 65 -9.71 -4.18 -10.77
C MET A 65 -11.23 -4.10 -10.68
N VAL A 66 -11.91 -4.63 -11.69
CA VAL A 66 -13.35 -4.90 -11.65
C VAL A 66 -13.51 -6.40 -11.49
N LEU A 67 -14.11 -6.82 -10.38
CA LEU A 67 -14.30 -8.24 -10.07
C LEU A 67 -15.70 -8.69 -10.48
N ASP A 68 -15.78 -9.88 -11.06
CA ASP A 68 -17.04 -10.59 -11.33
C ASP A 68 -17.02 -11.89 -10.51
N THR A 69 -17.61 -11.85 -9.33
CA THR A 69 -17.51 -12.90 -8.32
C THR A 69 -18.39 -14.11 -8.68
N LYS A 70 -17.88 -14.97 -9.57
CA LYS A 70 -18.54 -16.22 -10.00
C LYS A 70 -18.10 -17.47 -9.25
N LEU A 71 -17.02 -17.37 -8.49
CA LEU A 71 -16.40 -18.44 -7.72
C LEU A 71 -16.31 -18.06 -6.25
N HIS A 72 -16.09 -19.07 -5.41
CA HIS A 72 -15.84 -18.90 -3.98
C HIS A 72 -14.42 -19.35 -3.65
N ILE A 73 -13.72 -18.61 -2.79
CA ILE A 73 -12.36 -18.95 -2.36
C ILE A 73 -12.38 -19.14 -0.85
N ASP A 74 -12.14 -20.36 -0.40
CA ASP A 74 -11.86 -20.64 1.01
C ASP A 74 -10.37 -20.46 1.23
N ALA A 75 -9.95 -19.49 2.04
CA ALA A 75 -8.54 -19.24 2.34
C ALA A 75 -8.27 -19.35 3.84
N ASN A 76 -7.08 -19.86 4.17
CA ASN A 76 -6.60 -19.97 5.54
C ASN A 76 -5.17 -19.43 5.63
N VAL A 77 -4.95 -18.50 6.57
CA VAL A 77 -3.64 -17.94 6.88
C VAL A 77 -3.10 -18.66 8.10
N ARG A 78 -1.96 -19.33 7.95
CA ARG A 78 -1.30 -20.03 9.07
C ARG A 78 0.19 -19.71 9.13
N ARG A 79 0.85 -20.19 10.18
CA ARG A 79 2.32 -20.17 10.25
C ARG A 79 2.87 -21.09 9.18
N ALA A 80 4.00 -20.71 8.60
CA ALA A 80 4.70 -21.57 7.65
C ALA A 80 5.01 -22.95 8.27
N THR A 81 4.81 -23.98 7.45
CA THR A 81 4.97 -25.39 7.78
C THR A 81 6.43 -25.71 8.10
N LEU A 82 7.33 -25.23 7.22
CA LEU A 82 8.78 -25.41 7.33
C LEU A 82 9.32 -24.83 8.64
N ALA A 83 10.13 -25.63 9.34
CA ALA A 83 10.60 -25.29 10.68
C ALA A 83 11.46 -24.00 10.71
N GLU A 84 12.22 -23.74 9.65
CA GLU A 84 13.06 -22.55 9.51
C GLU A 84 12.24 -21.25 9.32
N ASP A 85 11.06 -21.36 8.72
CA ASP A 85 10.20 -20.22 8.37
C ASP A 85 9.06 -19.99 9.38
N ARG A 86 8.78 -20.97 10.23
CA ARG A 86 7.64 -20.96 11.16
C ARG A 86 7.55 -19.74 12.08
N ALA A 87 8.69 -19.14 12.41
CA ALA A 87 8.76 -17.97 13.28
C ALA A 87 8.58 -16.64 12.53
N THR A 88 8.73 -16.65 11.20
CA THR A 88 8.99 -15.46 10.40
C THR A 88 8.04 -15.31 9.22
N LYS A 89 7.39 -16.38 8.75
CA LYS A 89 6.51 -16.36 7.57
C LYS A 89 5.08 -16.80 7.87
N HIS A 90 4.17 -16.33 7.02
CA HIS A 90 2.81 -16.83 6.88
C HIS A 90 2.70 -17.70 5.63
N GLU A 91 1.83 -18.70 5.69
CA GLU A 91 1.50 -19.62 4.60
C GLU A 91 0.01 -19.47 4.29
N ILE A 92 -0.30 -19.33 3.01
CA ILE A 92 -1.64 -19.00 2.52
C ILE A 92 -2.16 -20.19 1.72
N ASP A 93 -2.88 -21.08 2.40
CA ASP A 93 -3.55 -22.20 1.73
C ASP A 93 -4.96 -21.79 1.34
N PHE A 94 -5.39 -22.19 0.15
CA PHE A 94 -6.72 -21.86 -0.31
C PHE A 94 -7.29 -22.90 -1.28
N THR A 95 -8.61 -22.93 -1.36
CA THR A 95 -9.36 -23.75 -2.29
C THR A 95 -10.30 -22.87 -3.09
N ILE A 96 -10.21 -22.94 -4.42
CA ILE A 96 -11.14 -22.29 -5.34
C ILE A 96 -12.29 -23.25 -5.59
N ARG A 97 -13.49 -22.89 -5.18
CA ARG A 97 -14.74 -23.60 -5.50
C ARG A 97 -15.41 -22.98 -6.69
N HIS A 98 -15.64 -23.76 -7.73
CA HIS A 98 -16.14 -23.30 -9.02
C HIS A 98 -17.39 -24.07 -9.48
N THR A 99 -18.31 -24.38 -8.55
CA THR A 99 -19.51 -25.21 -8.81
C THR A 99 -20.37 -24.73 -9.99
N ASN A 100 -20.38 -23.44 -10.30
CA ASN A 100 -21.17 -22.84 -11.38
C ASN A 100 -20.35 -22.44 -12.62
N LEU A 101 -19.07 -22.82 -12.68
CA LEU A 101 -18.17 -22.47 -13.76
C LEU A 101 -17.48 -23.73 -14.30
N VAL A 102 -17.64 -23.96 -15.61
CA VAL A 102 -16.93 -25.04 -16.31
C VAL A 102 -15.54 -24.53 -16.67
N ILE A 103 -14.52 -25.15 -16.08
CA ILE A 103 -13.11 -24.87 -16.36
C ILE A 103 -12.58 -26.05 -17.18
N ALA A 104 -12.15 -25.79 -18.41
CA ALA A 104 -11.72 -26.84 -19.33
C ALA A 104 -10.31 -27.33 -19.01
N ASP A 105 -9.39 -26.39 -18.79
CA ASP A 105 -8.01 -26.68 -18.38
C ASP A 105 -7.65 -25.82 -17.14
N PRO A 106 -7.82 -26.34 -15.92
CA PRO A 106 -7.51 -25.60 -14.71
C PRO A 106 -6.05 -25.16 -14.57
N PHE A 107 -5.11 -25.79 -15.27
CA PHE A 107 -3.69 -25.44 -15.19
C PHE A 107 -3.34 -24.27 -16.12
N ALA A 108 -4.10 -24.09 -17.20
CA ALA A 108 -3.86 -23.02 -18.19
C ALA A 108 -4.84 -21.83 -18.04
N ASP A 109 -6.11 -22.12 -17.70
CA ASP A 109 -7.19 -21.13 -17.70
C ASP A 109 -7.24 -20.30 -16.41
N ILE A 110 -6.76 -20.87 -15.30
CA ILE A 110 -6.81 -20.24 -13.98
C ILE A 110 -5.45 -19.65 -13.61
N LYS A 111 -5.44 -18.35 -13.31
CA LYS A 111 -4.25 -17.63 -12.85
C LYS A 111 -4.56 -17.02 -11.51
N VAL A 112 -3.74 -17.34 -10.52
CA VAL A 112 -3.94 -16.82 -9.16
C VAL A 112 -2.91 -15.75 -8.86
N HIS A 113 -3.37 -14.64 -8.27
CA HIS A 113 -2.51 -13.62 -7.70
C HIS A 113 -2.79 -13.48 -6.20
N ILE A 114 -1.79 -13.78 -5.36
CA ILE A 114 -1.88 -13.59 -3.90
C ILE A 114 -1.09 -12.34 -3.53
N LYS A 115 -1.73 -11.42 -2.80
CA LYS A 115 -1.13 -10.15 -2.36
C LYS A 115 -1.24 -9.97 -0.85
N GLN A 116 -0.11 -9.68 -0.21
CA GLN A 116 -0.07 -9.26 1.20
C GLN A 116 -0.41 -7.78 1.31
N ASN A 117 -1.36 -7.38 2.16
CA ASN A 117 -1.83 -5.99 2.33
C ASN A 117 -2.18 -5.28 1.01
N ASN A 118 -2.59 -6.06 0.01
CA ASN A 118 -2.90 -5.61 -1.35
C ASN A 118 -1.74 -4.88 -2.07
N LYS A 119 -0.48 -5.19 -1.73
CA LYS A 119 0.71 -4.68 -2.43
C LYS A 119 1.17 -5.61 -3.54
N GLU A 120 1.79 -5.05 -4.57
CA GLU A 120 2.24 -5.79 -5.76
C GLU A 120 3.68 -6.31 -5.65
N ASP A 121 4.53 -5.69 -4.81
CA ASP A 121 5.98 -5.91 -4.85
C ASP A 121 6.40 -7.33 -4.48
N ASN A 122 5.59 -8.03 -3.68
CA ASN A 122 5.81 -9.42 -3.29
C ASN A 122 4.66 -10.35 -3.68
N ALA A 123 3.85 -9.97 -4.68
CA ALA A 123 2.73 -10.79 -5.11
C ALA A 123 3.21 -12.15 -5.65
N ILE A 124 2.52 -13.22 -5.27
CA ILE A 124 2.76 -14.58 -5.78
C ILE A 124 1.76 -14.81 -6.92
N THR A 125 2.26 -15.21 -8.11
CA THR A 125 1.44 -15.17 -9.35
C THR A 125 1.51 -16.43 -10.23
N ASP A 126 2.36 -17.37 -9.84
CA ASP A 126 2.79 -18.53 -10.64
C ASP A 126 2.39 -19.86 -10.01
N LEU A 127 1.42 -19.84 -9.09
CA LEU A 127 0.88 -21.05 -8.47
C LEU A 127 -0.09 -21.77 -9.40
N ILE A 128 0.04 -23.09 -9.43
CA ILE A 128 -0.89 -24.02 -10.10
C ILE A 128 -1.63 -24.84 -9.04
N PRO A 129 -2.83 -25.37 -9.31
CA PRO A 129 -3.49 -26.21 -8.32
C PRO A 129 -2.69 -27.51 -8.10
N GLN A 130 -2.50 -27.92 -6.84
CA GLN A 130 -1.88 -29.21 -6.53
C GLN A 130 -2.84 -30.37 -6.77
N PHE A 131 -4.13 -30.16 -6.48
CA PHE A 131 -5.19 -31.12 -6.73
C PHE A 131 -6.35 -30.46 -7.45
N VAL A 132 -6.87 -31.16 -8.45
CA VAL A 132 -8.06 -30.80 -9.20
C VAL A 132 -9.13 -31.84 -8.91
N ARG A 133 -10.27 -31.38 -8.41
CA ARG A 133 -11.51 -32.18 -8.23
C ARG A 133 -12.59 -31.60 -9.14
N ASN A 134 -13.77 -32.23 -9.18
CA ASN A 134 -14.84 -31.85 -10.09
C ASN A 134 -15.24 -30.36 -10.01
N ASP A 135 -15.21 -29.78 -8.81
CA ASP A 135 -15.66 -28.42 -8.50
C ASP A 135 -14.73 -27.68 -7.52
N GLU A 136 -13.52 -28.20 -7.29
CA GLU A 136 -12.52 -27.63 -6.39
C GLU A 136 -11.12 -27.65 -7.02
N LEU A 137 -10.40 -26.54 -6.89
CA LEU A 137 -8.96 -26.42 -7.16
C LEU A 137 -8.25 -26.12 -5.85
N ILE A 138 -7.36 -27.02 -5.42
CA ILE A 138 -6.73 -26.96 -4.10
C ILE A 138 -5.28 -26.49 -4.24
N TYR A 139 -4.93 -25.45 -3.49
CA TYR A 139 -3.61 -24.85 -3.39
C TYR A 139 -3.15 -24.95 -1.93
N ASP A 140 -2.58 -26.11 -1.59
CA ASP A 140 -2.07 -26.45 -0.26
C ASP A 140 -0.59 -26.78 -0.42
N TYR A 141 0.28 -25.79 -0.18
CA TYR A 141 1.70 -25.88 -0.49
C TYR A 141 2.51 -25.81 0.81
N GLU A 142 3.60 -26.57 0.89
CA GLU A 142 4.55 -26.44 2.00
C GLU A 142 5.52 -25.24 1.82
N ASP A 143 5.73 -24.83 0.56
CA ASP A 143 6.54 -23.68 0.16
C ASP A 143 6.03 -23.12 -1.19
N GLY A 144 6.30 -21.85 -1.46
CA GLY A 144 5.87 -21.14 -2.66
C GLY A 144 4.59 -20.32 -2.51
N ASN A 145 3.75 -20.59 -1.51
CA ASN A 145 2.60 -19.76 -1.09
C ASN A 145 2.87 -19.02 0.23
N THR A 146 4.16 -18.80 0.55
CA THR A 146 4.58 -18.20 1.82
C THR A 146 5.00 -16.74 1.66
N PHE A 147 4.71 -15.93 2.67
CA PHE A 147 5.08 -14.52 2.75
C PHE A 147 5.85 -14.25 4.03
N TRP A 148 6.83 -13.36 3.99
CA TRP A 148 7.39 -12.79 5.21
C TRP A 148 6.28 -12.12 6.03
N GLY A 149 6.16 -12.49 7.31
CA GLY A 149 5.17 -11.91 8.22
C GLY A 149 5.40 -10.41 8.46
N ASN A 150 6.64 -9.94 8.27
CA ASN A 150 7.06 -8.56 8.52
C ASN A 150 6.69 -8.13 9.95
N ASN A 151 6.46 -6.84 10.16
CA ASN A 151 6.05 -6.28 11.45
C ASN A 151 4.85 -5.35 11.24
N GLU A 152 4.11 -5.03 12.30
CA GLU A 152 3.01 -4.05 12.21
C GLU A 152 3.58 -2.73 11.67
N PHE A 153 2.81 -2.01 10.87
CA PHE A 153 3.23 -0.72 10.33
C PHE A 153 3.48 0.28 11.45
N ARG A 154 4.56 1.05 11.29
CA ARG A 154 4.74 2.25 12.10
C ARG A 154 3.62 3.20 11.76
N HIS A 155 3.23 4.03 12.71
CA HIS A 155 2.19 5.02 12.47
C HIS A 155 2.54 6.37 13.07
N PHE A 156 1.90 7.40 12.54
CA PHE A 156 1.85 8.71 13.17
C PHE A 156 0.54 9.39 12.82
N ASP A 157 0.14 10.33 13.67
CA ASP A 157 -1.16 10.97 13.62
C ASP A 157 -1.03 12.48 13.75
N PHE A 158 -1.22 13.21 12.65
CA PHE A 158 -1.23 14.67 12.64
C PHE A 158 -2.56 15.21 12.10
N LYS A 159 -3.67 14.53 12.43
CA LYS A 159 -5.03 15.00 12.14
C LYS A 159 -5.33 16.40 12.69
N SER A 160 -4.60 16.82 13.71
CA SER A 160 -4.57 18.20 14.21
C SER A 160 -3.15 18.73 14.16
N LEU A 161 -2.99 19.99 13.76
CA LEU A 161 -1.73 20.72 13.88
C LEU A 161 -1.61 21.45 15.24
N ARG A 162 -2.65 21.38 16.10
CA ARG A 162 -2.73 22.17 17.34
C ARG A 162 -2.07 21.49 18.55
N TYR A 163 -1.84 20.19 18.47
CA TYR A 163 -1.23 19.42 19.55
C TYR A 163 -0.36 18.29 18.99
N GLN A 164 0.56 17.83 19.82
CA GLN A 164 1.49 16.75 19.49
C GLN A 164 0.85 15.42 19.91
N SER A 165 0.64 14.53 18.95
CA SER A 165 0.29 13.13 19.24
C SER A 165 1.53 12.34 19.68
N GLU A 166 1.35 11.08 20.10
CA GLU A 166 2.41 10.23 20.66
C GLU A 166 3.72 10.21 19.85
N ARG A 167 3.60 10.24 18.51
CA ARG A 167 4.72 10.10 17.58
C ARG A 167 5.27 11.43 17.07
N ILE A 168 4.65 12.54 17.44
CA ILE A 168 5.05 13.89 17.05
C ILE A 168 5.90 14.51 18.16
N LYS A 169 7.12 14.88 17.81
CA LYS A 169 8.06 15.57 18.70
C LYS A 169 7.79 17.07 18.77
N SER A 170 7.55 17.71 17.63
CA SER A 170 7.20 19.13 17.55
C SER A 170 6.40 19.45 16.30
N ILE A 171 5.65 20.55 16.35
CA ILE A 171 4.96 21.12 15.22
C ILE A 171 5.36 22.59 15.16
N ASP A 172 5.97 22.97 14.05
CA ASP A 172 6.46 24.32 13.80
C ASP A 172 5.71 24.92 12.62
N PHE A 173 5.57 26.24 12.64
CA PHE A 173 4.84 27.00 11.63
C PHE A 173 5.77 28.07 11.08
N ASP A 174 5.93 28.11 9.76
CA ASP A 174 6.50 29.25 9.07
C ASP A 174 5.42 29.98 8.25
N SER A 175 5.80 31.03 7.52
CA SER A 175 4.86 31.84 6.74
C SER A 175 4.26 31.13 5.53
N THR A 176 4.76 29.95 5.17
CA THR A 176 4.50 29.23 3.92
C THR A 176 4.04 27.80 4.17
N TYR A 177 4.60 27.12 5.18
CA TYR A 177 4.40 25.70 5.43
C TYR A 177 4.24 25.39 6.92
N ASN A 178 3.49 24.31 7.16
CA ASN A 178 3.46 23.62 8.43
C ASN A 178 4.59 22.57 8.43
N HIS A 179 5.25 22.40 9.57
CA HIS A 179 6.32 21.42 9.76
C HIS A 179 5.97 20.49 10.92
N VAL A 180 5.98 19.19 10.69
CA VAL A 180 5.70 18.17 11.71
C VAL A 180 6.93 17.30 11.87
N TYR A 181 7.58 17.38 13.03
CA TYR A 181 8.77 16.59 13.34
C TYR A 181 8.37 15.36 14.13
N LEU A 182 8.71 14.17 13.62
CA LEU A 182 8.45 12.92 14.32
C LEU A 182 9.58 12.60 15.31
N PHE A 183 9.29 11.76 16.29
CA PHE A 183 10.36 11.15 17.11
C PHE A 183 11.23 10.22 16.26
N ASN A 184 12.50 10.09 16.63
CA ASN A 184 13.45 9.24 15.91
C ASN A 184 13.04 7.76 16.00
N ASP A 185 12.97 7.12 14.84
CA ASP A 185 12.83 5.69 14.70
C ASP A 185 14.16 4.97 14.85
N LYS A 186 14.06 3.67 15.16
CA LYS A 186 15.17 2.72 15.24
C LYS A 186 14.80 1.47 14.46
N LYS A 187 15.81 0.75 13.99
CA LYS A 187 15.63 -0.62 13.49
C LYS A 187 15.06 -1.51 14.61
N ARG A 188 14.11 -2.37 14.27
CA ARG A 188 13.47 -3.32 15.20
C ARG A 188 13.52 -4.81 14.77
N PRO A 189 14.50 -5.29 13.96
CA PRO A 189 14.48 -6.68 13.50
C PRO A 189 14.76 -7.72 14.59
N PHE A 190 15.32 -7.30 15.71
CA PHE A 190 15.65 -8.16 16.85
C PHE A 190 14.77 -7.90 18.07
N ASP A 191 13.81 -6.98 17.95
CA ASP A 191 12.88 -6.70 19.03
C ASP A 191 11.90 -7.86 19.17
N ARG A 192 11.38 -8.05 20.39
CA ARG A 192 10.28 -9.00 20.58
C ARG A 192 9.03 -8.42 19.94
N TYR A 193 8.25 -9.25 19.27
CA TYR A 193 6.97 -8.86 18.70
C TYR A 193 6.08 -8.20 19.78
N SER A 194 5.51 -7.06 19.41
CA SER A 194 4.51 -6.33 20.19
C SER A 194 3.30 -6.09 19.30
N ILE A 195 2.10 -6.19 19.88
CA ILE A 195 0.87 -5.92 19.15
C ILE A 195 0.69 -4.40 19.11
N GLU A 196 0.85 -3.82 17.92
CA GLU A 196 0.60 -2.41 17.64
C GLU A 196 -0.54 -2.30 16.62
N PRO A 197 -1.73 -1.81 17.02
CA PRO A 197 -2.83 -1.64 16.08
C PRO A 197 -2.46 -0.70 14.92
N ASP A 198 -2.61 -1.19 13.70
CA ASP A 198 -2.41 -0.42 12.49
C ASP A 198 -3.62 -0.59 11.54
N ILE A 199 -3.51 -0.03 10.32
CA ILE A 199 -4.44 -0.21 9.21
C ILE A 199 -3.73 -0.79 7.99
N ASN A 200 -2.79 -1.72 8.22
CA ASN A 200 -2.06 -2.47 7.18
C ASN A 200 -1.41 -1.58 6.09
N GLY A 201 -0.80 -0.47 6.50
CA GLY A 201 -0.10 0.45 5.59
C GLY A 201 -0.98 1.50 4.92
N ASN A 202 -2.29 1.51 5.21
CA ASN A 202 -3.19 2.55 4.71
C ASN A 202 -2.97 3.91 5.40
N PHE A 203 -3.68 4.91 4.91
CA PHE A 203 -3.73 6.23 5.51
C PHE A 203 -5.15 6.78 5.49
N ILE A 204 -5.43 7.73 6.38
CA ILE A 204 -6.74 8.37 6.52
C ILE A 204 -6.52 9.87 6.51
N ILE A 205 -7.02 10.55 5.47
CA ILE A 205 -7.06 12.01 5.43
C ILE A 205 -8.16 12.50 6.35
N LYS A 206 -7.77 13.25 7.38
CA LYS A 206 -8.70 13.79 8.36
C LYS A 206 -8.11 15.05 8.99
N SER A 207 -8.94 16.08 9.04
CA SER A 207 -8.74 17.26 9.89
C SER A 207 -9.68 17.13 11.07
N GLN A 208 -9.16 17.25 12.29
CA GLN A 208 -9.97 17.14 13.50
C GLN A 208 -10.77 18.42 13.75
N GLU A 209 -10.22 19.57 13.34
CA GLU A 209 -10.87 20.87 13.43
C GLU A 209 -11.88 21.11 12.32
N GLY A 210 -11.75 20.41 11.20
CA GLY A 210 -12.59 20.55 10.01
C GLY A 210 -13.82 19.65 10.01
N TRP A 211 -14.89 20.14 9.39
CA TRP A 211 -16.08 19.37 9.04
C TRP A 211 -15.86 18.54 7.78
N LYS A 212 -15.14 19.09 6.79
CA LYS A 212 -14.91 18.49 5.48
C LYS A 212 -13.42 18.37 5.19
N SER A 213 -12.83 17.28 5.68
CA SER A 213 -11.39 17.03 5.59
C SER A 213 -10.83 16.96 4.16
N SER A 214 -11.67 16.74 3.14
CA SER A 214 -11.21 16.77 1.74
C SER A 214 -10.69 18.15 1.31
N ILE A 215 -11.26 19.24 1.85
CA ILE A 215 -10.89 20.63 1.50
C ILE A 215 -10.36 21.45 2.69
N GLU A 216 -10.54 20.98 3.93
CA GLU A 216 -10.11 21.70 5.15
C GLU A 216 -8.89 21.07 5.84
N ALA A 217 -8.44 19.89 5.41
CA ALA A 217 -7.16 19.34 5.87
C ALA A 217 -6.02 20.06 5.16
N ASP A 218 -5.09 20.62 5.94
CA ASP A 218 -3.93 21.32 5.44
C ASP A 218 -2.80 20.34 5.07
N TYR A 219 -1.74 20.85 4.46
CA TYR A 219 -0.52 20.10 4.19
C TYR A 219 0.61 20.52 5.13
N ALA A 220 1.49 19.58 5.43
CA ALA A 220 2.68 19.79 6.21
C ALA A 220 3.87 19.01 5.63
N PHE A 221 5.07 19.57 5.80
CA PHE A 221 6.31 18.83 5.67
C PHE A 221 6.51 17.98 6.92
N VAL A 222 6.43 16.66 6.75
CA VAL A 222 6.65 15.68 7.81
C VAL A 222 8.09 15.21 7.76
N HIS A 223 8.80 15.41 8.87
CA HIS A 223 10.22 15.08 9.02
C HIS A 223 10.36 13.74 9.71
N PHE A 224 10.83 12.76 8.94
CA PHE A 224 11.13 11.41 9.38
C PHE A 224 12.60 11.29 9.73
N THR A 225 12.92 10.54 10.77
CA THR A 225 14.30 10.28 11.18
C THR A 225 14.45 8.83 11.60
N LEU A 226 15.44 8.14 11.05
CA LEU A 226 15.77 6.75 11.37
C LEU A 226 17.24 6.66 11.79
N ALA A 227 17.48 6.39 13.08
CA ALA A 227 18.82 6.27 13.65
C ALA A 227 19.47 4.92 13.31
N VAL A 228 20.06 4.85 12.11
CA VAL A 228 20.78 3.68 11.57
C VAL A 228 22.01 4.17 10.80
N ASP A 229 23.13 3.44 10.92
CA ASP A 229 24.36 3.71 10.17
C ASP A 229 24.16 3.60 8.65
N ASN A 230 25.05 4.23 7.87
CA ASN A 230 24.97 4.22 6.41
C ASN A 230 24.96 2.80 5.83
N ILE A 231 23.95 2.52 4.99
CA ILE A 231 23.81 1.26 4.25
C ILE A 231 24.41 1.47 2.86
N SER A 232 25.60 0.92 2.64
CA SER A 232 26.39 1.19 1.43
C SER A 232 25.84 0.58 0.14
N TYR A 233 25.00 -0.45 0.24
CA TYR A 233 24.54 -1.24 -0.91
C TYR A 233 23.11 -0.91 -1.34
N GLY A 234 22.41 -0.04 -0.61
CA GLY A 234 20.98 0.19 -0.82
C GLY A 234 20.50 1.58 -0.45
N ASP A 235 19.36 1.94 -1.03
CA ASP A 235 18.65 3.18 -0.77
C ASP A 235 17.44 2.91 0.15
N LEU A 236 17.19 3.79 1.12
CA LEU A 236 16.02 3.68 1.99
C LEU A 236 14.88 4.58 1.53
N TYR A 237 13.66 4.06 1.60
CA TYR A 237 12.42 4.77 1.28
C TYR A 237 11.39 4.58 2.38
N LEU A 238 10.52 5.56 2.54
CA LEU A 238 9.26 5.38 3.24
C LEU A 238 8.27 4.71 2.30
N LEU A 239 7.60 3.66 2.78
CA LEU A 239 6.68 2.86 1.99
C LEU A 239 5.34 2.72 2.72
N GLY A 240 4.25 2.95 2.00
CA GLY A 240 2.88 2.75 2.46
C GLY A 240 1.89 3.06 1.34
N ALA A 241 0.59 2.97 1.60
CA ALA A 241 -0.42 3.27 0.59
C ALA A 241 -0.37 4.73 0.10
N PHE A 242 0.14 5.66 0.92
CA PHE A 242 0.34 7.06 0.53
C PHE A 242 1.40 7.25 -0.55
N SER A 243 2.32 6.29 -0.71
CA SER A 243 3.31 6.27 -1.80
C SER A 243 2.84 5.43 -3.00
N ASP A 244 1.57 5.01 -3.03
CA ASP A 244 1.03 3.99 -3.95
C ASP A 244 1.79 2.66 -3.89
N TRP A 245 2.41 2.34 -2.73
CA TRP A 245 3.28 1.17 -2.58
C TRP A 245 4.48 1.16 -3.54
N GLU A 246 4.89 2.32 -4.03
CA GLU A 246 6.03 2.48 -4.93
C GLU A 246 7.18 3.22 -4.24
N LEU A 247 8.42 2.89 -4.65
CA LEU A 247 9.64 3.56 -4.22
C LEU A 247 9.86 4.82 -5.06
N LYS A 248 9.17 5.91 -4.69
CA LYS A 248 9.30 7.21 -5.37
C LYS A 248 10.37 8.08 -4.70
N GLU A 249 11.03 8.92 -5.48
CA GLU A 249 12.10 9.82 -4.98
C GLU A 249 11.61 10.77 -3.88
N ASP A 250 10.34 11.19 -3.92
CA ASP A 250 9.72 12.04 -2.89
C ASP A 250 9.67 11.40 -1.50
N PHE A 251 9.84 10.07 -1.43
CA PHE A 251 9.84 9.28 -0.19
C PHE A 251 11.21 8.69 0.14
N LYS A 252 12.25 9.04 -0.62
CA LYS A 252 13.62 8.58 -0.39
C LYS A 252 14.24 9.28 0.83
N LEU A 253 14.86 8.51 1.72
CA LEU A 253 15.61 9.06 2.84
C LEU A 253 17.07 9.32 2.45
N LYS A 254 17.65 10.36 3.02
CA LYS A 254 19.05 10.74 2.82
C LYS A 254 19.84 10.50 4.10
N TYR A 255 21.01 9.91 3.98
CA TYR A 255 21.90 9.70 5.12
C TYR A 255 22.61 11.01 5.51
N ASN A 256 22.55 11.35 6.78
CA ASN A 256 23.28 12.45 7.39
C ASN A 256 24.49 11.88 8.16
N PRO A 257 25.73 12.07 7.66
CA PRO A 257 26.92 11.49 8.30
C PRO A 257 27.27 12.14 9.64
N ASP A 258 26.91 13.40 9.84
CA ASP A 258 27.21 14.13 11.08
C ASP A 258 26.33 13.64 12.23
N GLN A 259 25.06 13.36 11.93
CA GLN A 259 24.08 12.85 12.90
C GLN A 259 23.99 11.32 12.94
N LYS A 260 24.62 10.62 11.98
CA LYS A 260 24.59 9.15 11.82
C LYS A 260 23.17 8.58 11.76
N GLN A 261 22.34 9.19 10.92
CA GLN A 261 20.93 8.81 10.77
C GLN A 261 20.44 9.09 9.35
N TYR A 262 19.34 8.45 8.98
CA TYR A 262 18.60 8.76 7.76
C TYR A 262 17.50 9.77 8.04
N GLU A 263 17.34 10.75 7.16
CA GLU A 263 16.36 11.83 7.26
C GLU A 263 15.52 11.89 5.99
N GLY A 264 14.21 12.04 6.16
CA GLY A 264 13.24 12.18 5.07
C GLY A 264 12.34 13.38 5.34
N ASN A 265 12.07 14.16 4.31
CA ASN A 265 11.13 15.29 4.39
C ASN A 265 10.04 15.09 3.35
N VAL A 266 8.83 14.75 3.79
CA VAL A 266 7.74 14.34 2.92
C VAL A 266 6.56 15.29 3.07
N TYR A 267 6.03 15.75 1.95
CA TYR A 267 4.88 16.65 1.92
C TYR A 267 3.56 15.86 1.97
N LEU A 268 2.88 15.90 3.13
CA LEU A 268 1.69 15.11 3.39
C LEU A 268 0.53 15.98 3.85
N LYS A 269 -0.69 15.54 3.55
CA LYS A 269 -1.93 16.17 3.98
C LYS A 269 -2.30 15.67 5.39
N GLN A 270 -2.92 16.49 6.24
CA GLN A 270 -3.28 16.08 7.61
C GLN A 270 -4.05 14.75 7.63
N GLY A 271 -3.61 13.87 8.52
CA GLY A 271 -4.17 12.53 8.59
C GLY A 271 -3.44 11.60 9.55
N TYR A 272 -3.88 10.34 9.49
CA TYR A 272 -3.22 9.21 10.11
C TYR A 272 -2.53 8.39 9.02
N TYR A 273 -1.26 8.04 9.21
CA TYR A 273 -0.47 7.37 8.19
C TYR A 273 0.24 6.16 8.78
N ASN A 274 0.17 5.05 8.05
CA ASN A 274 1.05 3.92 8.27
C ASN A 274 2.21 3.90 7.30
N TYR A 275 3.37 3.48 7.78
CA TYR A 275 4.58 3.39 6.97
C TYR A 275 5.52 2.27 7.47
N HIS A 276 6.32 1.77 6.53
CA HIS A 276 7.53 1.01 6.79
C HIS A 276 8.72 1.71 6.15
N TYR A 277 9.91 1.38 6.63
CA TYR A 277 11.15 1.63 5.92
C TYR A 277 11.47 0.47 4.98
N ALA A 278 11.57 0.75 3.68
CA ALA A 278 11.93 -0.21 2.65
C ALA A 278 13.36 0.04 2.16
N LEU A 279 14.21 -0.98 2.22
CA LEU A 279 15.56 -0.96 1.66
C LEU A 279 15.54 -1.51 0.24
N LYS A 280 15.97 -0.69 -0.73
CA LYS A 280 16.16 -1.10 -2.12
C LYS A 280 17.61 -1.36 -2.39
N ASP A 281 17.96 -2.62 -2.60
CA ASP A 281 19.32 -3.00 -3.01
C ASP A 281 19.63 -2.41 -4.40
N THR A 282 20.76 -1.70 -4.51
CA THR A 282 21.13 -1.01 -5.75
C THR A 282 21.63 -1.96 -6.83
N ALA A 283 22.16 -3.13 -6.48
CA ALA A 283 22.68 -4.14 -7.39
C ALA A 283 21.58 -5.11 -7.85
N THR A 284 20.81 -5.67 -6.92
CA THR A 284 19.79 -6.69 -7.22
C THR A 284 18.42 -6.09 -7.52
N LYS A 285 18.21 -4.81 -7.19
CA LYS A 285 16.90 -4.12 -7.23
C LYS A 285 15.84 -4.73 -6.31
N ARG A 286 16.22 -5.68 -5.44
CA ARG A 286 15.33 -6.29 -4.46
C ARG A 286 14.90 -5.24 -3.42
N VAL A 287 13.63 -5.27 -3.05
CA VAL A 287 13.06 -4.44 -1.98
C VAL A 287 12.91 -5.30 -0.74
N ASP A 288 13.38 -4.80 0.40
CA ASP A 288 13.41 -5.52 1.67
C ASP A 288 12.99 -4.60 2.82
N VAL A 289 11.81 -4.85 3.38
CA VAL A 289 11.33 -4.14 4.59
C VAL A 289 11.84 -4.79 5.87
N SER A 290 12.14 -6.09 5.83
CA SER A 290 12.52 -6.87 7.01
C SER A 290 13.87 -6.44 7.59
N PHE A 291 14.74 -5.85 6.75
CA PHE A 291 16.02 -5.32 7.20
C PHE A 291 15.89 -4.27 8.31
N ILE A 292 14.87 -3.40 8.23
CA ILE A 292 14.60 -2.38 9.26
C ILE A 292 13.51 -2.84 10.23
N GLU A 293 12.46 -3.46 9.71
CA GLU A 293 11.25 -3.75 10.47
C GLU A 293 11.23 -5.10 11.17
N GLY A 294 12.06 -6.05 10.72
CA GLY A 294 11.99 -7.44 11.17
C GLY A 294 10.83 -8.22 10.56
N THR A 295 10.70 -9.46 11.00
CA THR A 295 9.64 -10.36 10.55
C THR A 295 9.18 -11.27 11.68
N HIS A 296 7.87 -11.35 11.88
CA HIS A 296 7.23 -12.13 12.93
C HIS A 296 5.96 -12.78 12.38
N TYR A 297 5.74 -14.07 12.65
CA TYR A 297 4.52 -14.75 12.23
C TYR A 297 3.25 -14.24 12.96
N GLN A 298 3.42 -13.51 14.08
CA GLN A 298 2.30 -12.97 14.84
C GLN A 298 1.69 -11.73 14.17
N THR A 299 2.44 -11.07 13.28
CA THR A 299 2.04 -9.82 12.65
C THR A 299 0.73 -10.00 11.90
N ARG A 300 -0.20 -9.08 12.10
CA ARG A 300 -1.48 -9.11 11.39
C ARG A 300 -1.29 -8.49 10.02
N ASN A 301 -1.60 -9.27 8.98
CA ASN A 301 -1.60 -8.81 7.61
C ASN A 301 -2.89 -9.29 6.95
N ASP A 302 -3.38 -8.54 5.97
CA ASP A 302 -4.46 -8.98 5.10
C ASP A 302 -3.87 -9.71 3.88
N TYR A 303 -4.54 -10.76 3.42
CA TYR A 303 -4.15 -11.47 2.20
C TYR A 303 -5.30 -11.49 1.22
N TYR A 304 -5.01 -11.10 -0.02
CA TYR A 304 -5.98 -11.00 -1.10
C TYR A 304 -5.63 -12.02 -2.16
N VAL A 305 -6.57 -12.91 -2.47
CA VAL A 305 -6.44 -13.91 -3.55
C VAL A 305 -7.34 -13.47 -4.71
N TYR A 306 -6.72 -13.15 -5.85
CA TYR A 306 -7.40 -12.81 -7.10
C TYR A 306 -7.29 -13.96 -8.08
N VAL A 307 -8.38 -14.22 -8.79
CA VAL A 307 -8.53 -15.26 -9.82
C VAL A 307 -9.15 -14.64 -11.05
#